data_AF-A0A7S0B2C9-F1
#
_entry.id   AF-A0A7S0B2C9-F1
#
_cell.length_a   1.000
_cell.length_b   1.000
_cell.length_c   1.000
_cell.angle_alpha   90.00
_cell.angle_beta   90.00
_cell.angle_gamma   90.00
#
_symmetry.space_group_name_H-M   'P 1'
#
loop_
_entity.id
_entity.type
_entity.pdbx_description
1 polymer ?
#
loop_
_entity_poly.entity_id
_entity_poly.type
_entity_poly.pdbx_seq_one_letter_code
_entity_poly.pdbx_strand_id
1 'polypeptide(L)'
;KLENASKVAYNYSLGWLPGMEWKQYVDRDTLPLINHAKLVDDLIYIHGWEVLVDGYFNGDPHPGNILLLPRKKGDMQLGLIDYGQVKDLSKEDRLLMCRIIIALADENKSEVIRLMKEAGYKSQNMNDDIIYLYAKVSYDEDNDELTGGKHIQLFMEDIQAKDPIEALPKDFIM
;
A
#
# COMPACT_ATOMS: atom_id res chain seq x y z
N LYS A 1 15.38 9.83 -27.63
CA LYS A 1 14.98 10.79 -28.71
C LYS A 1 15.73 10.57 -30.02
N LEU A 2 17.00 10.12 -30.04
CA LEU A 2 17.79 9.95 -31.29
C LEU A 2 17.55 8.63 -32.05
N GLU A 3 17.00 7.62 -31.40
CA GLU A 3 16.97 6.23 -31.92
C GLU A 3 16.04 6.02 -33.13
N ASN A 4 14.93 6.78 -33.20
CA ASN A 4 14.01 6.77 -34.33
C ASN A 4 14.36 7.82 -35.39
N ALA A 5 15.24 8.78 -35.12
CA ALA A 5 15.53 9.88 -36.05
C ALA A 5 16.16 9.37 -37.36
N SER A 6 17.10 8.43 -37.28
CA SER A 6 17.71 7.80 -38.46
C SER A 6 16.73 6.92 -39.24
N LYS A 7 15.80 6.25 -38.54
CA LYS A 7 14.74 5.43 -39.13
C LYS A 7 13.71 6.30 -39.87
N VAL A 8 13.31 7.43 -39.28
CA VAL A 8 12.44 8.43 -39.91
C VAL A 8 13.11 8.98 -41.17
N ALA A 9 14.34 9.45 -41.07
CA ALA A 9 15.06 9.99 -42.23
C ALA A 9 15.19 8.96 -43.36
N TYR A 10 15.52 7.70 -43.05
CA TYR A 10 15.58 6.62 -44.04
C TYR A 10 14.22 6.32 -44.68
N ASN A 11 13.16 6.14 -43.87
CA ASN A 11 11.83 5.81 -44.36
C ASN A 11 11.29 6.92 -45.28
N TYR A 12 11.47 8.18 -44.90
CA TYR A 12 10.99 9.32 -45.67
C TYR A 12 11.88 9.69 -46.87
N SER A 13 13.10 9.16 -46.98
CA SER A 13 13.96 9.40 -48.15
C SER A 13 13.95 8.22 -49.13
N LEU A 14 14.22 7.01 -48.64
CA LEU A 14 14.49 5.83 -49.46
C LEU A 14 13.47 4.71 -49.26
N GLY A 15 12.68 4.74 -48.18
CA GLY A 15 11.75 3.67 -47.81
C GLY A 15 10.60 3.43 -48.81
N TRP A 16 10.34 4.38 -49.72
CA TRP A 16 9.29 4.28 -50.74
C TRP A 16 9.81 3.71 -52.08
N LEU A 17 11.12 3.51 -52.23
CA LEU A 17 11.69 3.04 -53.47
C LEU A 17 11.38 1.54 -53.68
N PRO A 18 11.12 1.11 -54.93
CA PRO A 18 10.86 -0.30 -55.22
C PRO A 18 12.00 -1.19 -54.71
N GLY A 19 11.66 -2.18 -53.89
CA GLY A 19 12.60 -3.14 -53.30
C GLY A 19 13.25 -2.71 -51.97
N MET A 20 12.91 -1.53 -51.45
CA MET A 20 13.34 -1.10 -50.11
C MET A 20 12.26 -1.41 -49.07
N GLU A 21 12.69 -1.89 -47.90
CA GLU A 21 11.77 -2.19 -46.79
C GLU A 21 11.61 -1.00 -45.84
N TRP A 22 10.38 -0.79 -45.39
CA TRP A 22 10.04 0.20 -44.38
C TRP A 22 10.58 -0.22 -43.01
N LYS A 23 11.46 0.58 -42.41
CA LYS A 23 12.04 0.27 -41.09
C LYS A 23 11.00 0.52 -40.00
N GLN A 24 10.75 -0.49 -39.16
CA GLN A 24 9.88 -0.35 -38.00
C GLN A 24 10.50 0.58 -36.95
N TYR A 25 9.69 1.49 -36.44
CA TYR A 25 10.05 2.37 -35.33
C TYR A 25 10.22 1.54 -34.05
N VAL A 26 11.18 1.92 -33.21
CA VAL A 26 11.20 1.40 -31.84
C VAL A 26 10.10 2.15 -31.11
N ASP A 27 9.00 1.44 -30.86
CA ASP A 27 7.94 1.95 -30.01
C ASP A 27 8.45 2.06 -28.57
N ARG A 28 8.22 3.20 -27.92
CA ARG A 28 8.50 3.38 -26.49
C ARG A 28 7.28 3.12 -25.63
N ASP A 29 6.12 2.87 -26.26
CA ASP A 29 4.82 2.87 -25.59
C ASP A 29 4.39 1.49 -25.12
N THR A 30 5.19 0.45 -25.37
CA THR A 30 5.02 -0.79 -24.60
C THR A 30 5.82 -0.65 -23.31
N LEU A 31 5.11 -0.34 -22.22
CA LEU A 31 5.61 -0.72 -20.89
C LEU A 31 6.10 -2.16 -21.03
N PRO A 32 7.39 -2.45 -20.80
CA PRO A 32 7.89 -3.81 -20.94
C PRO A 32 7.05 -4.68 -20.03
N LEU A 33 6.57 -5.83 -20.51
CA LEU A 33 5.68 -6.76 -19.80
C LEU A 33 5.92 -6.69 -18.29
N ILE A 34 5.10 -5.88 -17.60
CA ILE A 34 5.29 -5.61 -16.19
C ILE A 34 4.69 -6.81 -15.46
N ASN A 35 5.51 -7.48 -14.66
CA ASN A 35 4.98 -8.46 -13.73
C ASN A 35 4.28 -7.72 -12.59
N HIS A 36 2.98 -7.45 -12.76
CA HIS A 36 2.16 -6.73 -11.78
C HIS A 36 2.13 -7.42 -10.42
N ALA A 37 2.10 -8.76 -10.38
CA ALA A 37 2.14 -9.51 -9.12
C ALA A 37 3.44 -9.24 -8.36
N LYS A 38 4.58 -9.33 -9.05
CA LYS A 38 5.88 -9.00 -8.45
C LYS A 38 5.95 -7.55 -7.96
N LEU A 39 5.36 -6.60 -8.69
CA LEU A 39 5.34 -5.20 -8.29
C LEU A 39 4.59 -5.01 -6.96
N VAL A 40 3.44 -5.67 -6.83
CA VAL A 40 2.65 -5.65 -5.59
C VAL A 40 3.41 -6.32 -4.45
N ASP A 41 4.04 -7.47 -4.69
CA ASP A 41 4.87 -8.16 -3.69
C ASP A 41 6.02 -7.26 -3.20
N ASP A 42 6.73 -6.60 -4.13
CA ASP A 42 7.82 -5.70 -3.80
C ASP A 42 7.33 -4.48 -3.00
N LEU A 43 6.17 -3.91 -3.33
CA LEU A 43 5.56 -2.80 -2.59
C LEU A 43 5.16 -3.20 -1.17
N ILE A 44 4.50 -4.35 -1.01
CA ILE A 44 4.12 -4.89 0.30
C ILE A 44 5.38 -5.14 1.13
N TYR A 45 6.42 -5.73 0.54
CA TYR A 45 7.68 -5.99 1.23
C TYR A 45 8.35 -4.69 1.70
N ILE A 46 8.45 -3.68 0.82
CA ILE A 46 9.12 -2.41 1.14
C ILE A 46 8.37 -1.67 2.25
N HIS A 47 7.05 -1.49 2.13
CA HIS A 47 6.27 -0.80 3.15
C HIS A 47 6.21 -1.59 4.47
N GLY A 48 6.14 -2.93 4.40
CA GLY A 48 6.27 -3.77 5.59
C GLY A 48 7.63 -3.60 6.27
N TRP A 49 8.72 -3.44 5.52
CA TRP A 49 10.05 -3.17 6.05
C TRP A 49 10.15 -1.79 6.70
N GLU A 50 9.64 -0.76 6.03
CA GLU A 50 9.56 0.62 6.55
C GLU A 50 8.84 0.65 7.91
N VAL A 51 7.67 0.01 7.99
CA VAL A 51 6.85 -0.04 9.21
C VAL A 51 7.48 -0.92 10.29
N LEU A 52 7.88 -2.15 9.99
CA LEU A 52 8.24 -3.14 11.02
C LEU A 52 9.72 -3.10 11.40
N VAL A 53 10.61 -2.78 10.47
CA VAL A 53 12.07 -2.85 10.67
C VAL A 53 12.66 -1.47 10.93
N ASP A 54 12.35 -0.50 10.07
CA ASP A 54 12.92 0.85 10.18
C ASP A 54 12.17 1.66 11.24
N GLY A 55 10.85 1.52 11.33
CA GLY A 55 9.98 2.32 12.20
C GLY A 55 9.73 3.74 11.69
N TYR A 56 9.98 3.96 10.40
CA TYR A 56 9.62 5.18 9.69
C TYR A 56 9.02 4.76 8.36
N PHE A 57 7.83 5.25 8.05
CA PHE A 57 7.12 4.84 6.84
C PHE A 57 6.41 6.02 6.16
N ASN A 58 6.16 5.86 4.86
CA ASN A 58 5.36 6.81 4.12
C ASN A 58 3.88 6.64 4.50
N GLY A 59 3.31 7.67 5.13
CA GLY A 59 1.91 7.71 5.53
C GLY A 59 0.93 7.97 4.38
N ASP A 60 1.43 8.35 3.20
CA ASP A 60 0.62 8.51 1.98
C ASP A 60 1.32 7.85 0.77
N PRO A 61 1.33 6.50 0.69
CA PRO A 61 1.93 5.77 -0.42
C PRO A 61 1.02 5.77 -1.67
N HIS A 62 0.53 6.94 -2.07
CA HIS A 62 -0.31 7.10 -3.25
C HIS A 62 0.43 6.62 -4.52
N PRO A 63 -0.25 6.04 -5.54
CA PRO A 63 0.42 5.57 -6.76
C PRO A 63 1.28 6.62 -7.49
N GLY A 64 0.97 7.92 -7.33
CA GLY A 64 1.78 9.01 -7.86
C GLY A 64 3.20 9.10 -7.27
N ASN A 65 3.40 8.52 -6.08
CA ASN A 65 4.67 8.47 -5.36
C ASN A 65 5.53 7.26 -5.72
N ILE A 66 5.03 6.40 -6.62
CA ILE A 66 5.67 5.14 -7.00
C ILE A 66 6.08 5.23 -8.47
N LEU A 67 7.39 5.25 -8.69
CA LEU A 67 8.00 5.29 -10.01
C LEU A 67 8.55 3.92 -10.39
N LEU A 68 8.33 3.51 -11.64
CA LEU A 68 9.00 2.37 -12.23
C LEU A 68 10.25 2.83 -12.99
N LEU A 69 11.42 2.52 -12.46
CA LEU A 69 12.71 2.93 -12.99
C LEU A 69 13.37 1.78 -13.76
N PRO A 70 13.75 1.98 -15.03
CA PRO A 70 14.45 0.95 -15.80
C PRO A 70 15.88 0.76 -15.27
N ARG A 71 16.29 -0.49 -15.05
CA ARG A 71 17.68 -0.86 -14.79
C ARG A 71 18.36 -1.36 -16.07
N LYS A 72 19.71 -1.38 -16.03
CA LYS A 72 20.49 -2.04 -17.08
C LYS A 72 20.14 -3.54 -17.10
N LYS A 73 19.93 -4.10 -18.30
CA LYS A 73 19.52 -5.50 -18.60
C LYS A 73 18.01 -5.80 -18.61
N GLY A 74 17.13 -4.80 -18.59
CA GLY A 74 15.69 -5.02 -18.73
C GLY A 74 14.95 -5.29 -17.42
N ASP A 75 15.68 -5.34 -16.30
CA ASP A 75 15.08 -5.35 -14.96
C ASP A 75 14.46 -3.99 -14.62
N MET A 76 13.43 -4.00 -13.78
CA MET A 76 12.78 -2.80 -13.25
C MET A 76 13.08 -2.63 -11.77
N GLN A 77 13.09 -1.38 -11.32
CA GLN A 77 13.25 -1.01 -9.91
C GLN A 77 12.16 -0.04 -9.50
N LEU A 78 11.64 -0.20 -8.28
CA LEU A 78 10.76 0.77 -7.66
C LEU A 78 11.56 1.98 -7.15
N GLY A 79 11.11 3.17 -7.53
CA GLY A 79 11.55 4.43 -6.94
C GLY A 79 10.41 5.04 -6.15
N LEU A 80 10.56 5.13 -4.83
CA LEU A 80 9.60 5.81 -3.97
C LEU A 80 10.01 7.27 -3.80
N ILE A 81 9.07 8.17 -4.02
CA ILE A 81 9.26 9.61 -3.87
C ILE A 81 8.21 10.17 -2.90
N ASP A 82 8.33 11.45 -2.58
CA ASP A 82 7.42 12.18 -1.69
C ASP A 82 7.25 11.54 -0.30
N TYR A 83 8.13 11.95 0.60
CA TYR A 83 8.08 11.67 2.03
C TYR A 83 7.62 12.91 2.79
N GLY A 84 6.70 13.70 2.21
CA GLY A 84 6.10 14.85 2.88
C GLY A 84 5.21 14.46 4.07
N GLN A 85 4.66 13.25 4.04
CA GLN A 85 3.87 12.65 5.12
C GLN A 85 4.58 11.40 5.66
N VAL A 86 5.59 11.59 6.52
CA VAL A 86 6.26 10.48 7.21
C VAL A 86 5.69 10.32 8.61
N LYS A 87 5.48 9.07 9.01
CA LYS A 87 5.15 8.70 10.38
C LYS A 87 6.32 7.96 11.01
N ASP A 88 6.56 8.21 12.28
CA ASP A 88 7.50 7.45 13.10
C ASP A 88 6.74 6.53 14.07
N LEU A 89 7.26 5.31 14.23
CA LEU A 89 6.76 4.33 15.18
C LEU A 89 7.92 3.87 16.06
N SER A 90 7.74 4.06 17.37
CA SER A 90 8.70 3.54 18.35
C SER A 90 8.83 2.02 18.24
N LYS A 91 9.92 1.46 18.76
CA LYS A 91 10.09 0.01 18.78
C LYS A 91 8.98 -0.65 19.61
N GLU A 92 8.57 0.00 20.68
CA GLU A 92 7.52 -0.42 21.60
C GLU A 92 6.17 -0.49 20.89
N ASP A 93 5.82 0.52 20.10
CA ASP A 93 4.57 0.58 19.33
C ASP A 93 4.55 -0.49 18.23
N ARG A 94 5.67 -0.66 17.50
CA ARG A 94 5.79 -1.73 16.49
C ARG A 94 5.59 -3.11 17.10
N LEU A 95 6.20 -3.37 18.25
CA LEU A 95 6.03 -4.64 18.95
C LEU A 95 4.58 -4.82 19.43
N LEU A 96 3.92 -3.76 19.87
CA LEU A 96 2.52 -3.81 20.27
C LEU A 96 1.60 -4.12 19.09
N MET A 97 1.82 -3.47 17.95
CA MET A 97 1.12 -3.75 16.69
C MET A 97 1.28 -5.22 16.28
N CYS A 98 2.50 -5.75 16.29
CA CYS A 98 2.75 -7.16 15.99
C CYS A 98 1.98 -8.09 16.93
N ARG A 99 1.89 -7.78 18.23
CA ARG A 99 1.11 -8.58 19.18
C ARG A 99 -0.38 -8.55 18.85
N ILE A 100 -0.92 -7.41 18.43
CA ILE A 100 -2.34 -7.28 18.03
C ILE A 100 -2.61 -8.18 16.81
N ILE A 101 -1.75 -8.11 15.78
CA ILE A 101 -1.88 -8.92 14.56
C ILE A 101 -1.81 -10.42 14.89
N ILE A 102 -0.85 -10.83 15.74
CA ILE A 102 -0.75 -12.23 16.18
C ILE A 102 -2.01 -12.67 16.95
N ALA A 103 -2.50 -11.85 17.86
CA ALA A 103 -3.70 -12.16 18.63
C ALA A 103 -4.96 -12.26 17.76
N LEU A 104 -5.05 -11.46 16.69
CA LEU A 104 -6.12 -11.56 15.69
C LEU A 104 -6.01 -12.86 14.88
N ALA A 105 -4.80 -13.20 14.42
CA ALA A 105 -4.54 -14.46 13.70
C ALA A 105 -4.83 -15.71 14.55
N ASP A 106 -4.62 -15.63 15.86
CA ASP A 106 -4.96 -16.69 16.83
C ASP A 106 -6.46 -16.68 17.24
N GLU A 107 -7.27 -15.78 16.66
CA GLU A 107 -8.68 -15.54 17.02
C GLU A 107 -8.90 -15.26 18.53
N ASN A 108 -7.87 -14.77 19.23
CA ASN A 108 -7.91 -14.54 20.67
C ASN A 108 -8.51 -13.18 21.00
N LYS A 109 -9.84 -13.11 20.94
CA LYS A 109 -10.63 -11.89 21.23
C LYS A 109 -10.25 -11.20 22.55
N SER A 110 -10.04 -11.98 23.62
CA SER A 110 -9.71 -11.41 24.94
C SER A 110 -8.37 -10.70 24.95
N GLU A 111 -7.38 -11.26 24.25
CA GLU A 111 -6.05 -10.67 24.14
C GLU A 111 -6.05 -9.46 23.22
N VAL A 112 -6.79 -9.50 22.11
CA VAL A 112 -6.97 -8.35 21.21
C VAL A 112 -7.54 -7.16 21.99
N ILE A 113 -8.61 -7.35 22.76
CA ILE A 113 -9.21 -6.29 23.58
C ILE A 113 -8.20 -5.72 24.57
N ARG A 114 -7.43 -6.60 25.24
CA ARG A 114 -6.40 -6.19 26.20
C ARG A 114 -5.33 -5.33 25.53
N LEU A 115 -4.82 -5.77 24.37
CA LEU A 115 -3.77 -5.08 23.61
C LEU A 115 -4.27 -3.76 23.01
N MET A 116 -5.51 -3.68 22.54
CA MET A 116 -6.10 -2.43 22.05
C MET A 116 -6.22 -1.39 23.17
N LYS A 117 -6.60 -1.81 24.38
CA LYS A 117 -6.61 -0.94 25.57
C LYS A 117 -5.19 -0.52 25.97
N GLU A 118 -4.22 -1.43 25.89
CA GLU A 118 -2.78 -1.15 26.10
C GLU A 118 -2.25 -0.13 25.08
N ALA A 119 -2.70 -0.23 23.83
CA ALA A 119 -2.39 0.73 22.77
C ALA A 119 -3.04 2.10 23.00
N GLY A 120 -3.91 2.26 23.99
CA GLY A 120 -4.51 3.54 24.34
C GLY A 120 -5.84 3.82 23.64
N TYR A 121 -6.49 2.80 23.07
CA TYR A 121 -7.87 2.92 22.59
C TYR A 121 -8.79 3.33 23.75
N LYS A 122 -9.60 4.38 23.53
CA LYS A 122 -10.66 4.82 24.44
C LYS A 122 -11.93 5.17 23.68
N SER A 123 -13.04 4.60 24.13
CA SER A 123 -14.39 4.93 23.69
C SER A 123 -15.27 5.25 24.88
N GLN A 124 -16.41 5.90 24.63
CA GLN A 124 -17.33 6.37 25.65
C GLN A 124 -17.76 5.27 26.63
N ASN A 125 -18.04 4.08 26.13
CA ASN A 125 -18.55 2.95 26.92
C ASN A 125 -17.50 1.83 27.11
N MET A 126 -16.34 1.93 26.46
CA MET A 126 -15.31 0.88 26.45
C MET A 126 -15.91 -0.50 26.12
N ASN A 127 -16.79 -0.57 25.12
CA ASN A 127 -17.47 -1.80 24.75
C ASN A 127 -16.50 -2.78 24.08
N ASP A 128 -16.23 -3.89 24.77
CA ASP A 128 -15.30 -4.94 24.32
C ASP A 128 -15.63 -5.53 22.94
N ASP A 129 -16.91 -5.65 22.59
CA ASP A 129 -17.31 -6.14 21.27
C ASP A 129 -16.99 -5.13 20.17
N ILE A 130 -17.19 -3.84 20.44
CA ILE A 130 -16.86 -2.77 19.49
C ILE A 130 -15.35 -2.60 19.35
N ILE A 131 -14.60 -2.68 20.46
CA ILE A 131 -13.13 -2.67 20.44
C ILE A 131 -12.60 -3.79 19.54
N TYR A 132 -13.13 -5.00 19.73
CA TYR A 132 -12.73 -6.15 18.92
C TYR A 132 -13.10 -5.97 17.44
N LEU A 133 -14.32 -5.54 17.13
CA LEU A 133 -14.74 -5.28 15.74
C LEU A 133 -13.89 -4.21 15.08
N TYR A 134 -13.58 -3.13 15.80
CA TYR A 134 -12.70 -2.06 15.33
C TYR A 134 -11.30 -2.61 15.01
N ALA A 135 -10.72 -3.40 15.92
CA ALA A 135 -9.41 -3.99 15.72
C ALA A 135 -9.39 -4.95 14.51
N LYS A 136 -10.43 -5.78 14.38
CA LYS A 136 -10.55 -6.74 13.31
C LYS A 136 -10.63 -6.08 11.93
N VAL A 137 -11.46 -5.03 11.81
CA VAL A 137 -11.54 -4.21 10.60
C VAL A 137 -10.22 -3.49 10.29
N SER A 138 -9.54 -2.99 11.32
CA SER A 138 -8.38 -2.12 11.12
C SER A 138 -7.08 -2.87 10.82
N TYR A 139 -6.95 -4.12 11.31
CA TYR A 139 -5.68 -4.85 11.29
C TYR A 139 -5.75 -6.25 10.64
N ASP A 140 -6.93 -6.74 10.28
CA ASP A 140 -7.11 -8.12 9.79
C ASP A 140 -7.90 -8.17 8.47
N GLU A 141 -9.20 -7.88 8.51
CA GLU A 141 -10.07 -8.06 7.34
C GLU A 141 -11.25 -7.06 7.28
N ASP A 142 -11.67 -6.70 6.07
CA ASP A 142 -12.81 -5.82 5.77
C ASP A 142 -13.89 -6.50 4.90
N ASN A 143 -14.11 -7.80 5.12
CA ASN A 143 -15.00 -8.61 4.29
C ASN A 143 -16.51 -8.29 4.46
N ASP A 144 -17.32 -8.77 3.50
CA ASP A 144 -18.77 -8.55 3.49
C ASP A 144 -19.51 -9.14 4.70
N GLU A 145 -19.00 -10.25 5.26
CA GLU A 145 -19.61 -10.91 6.43
C GLU A 145 -19.46 -10.04 7.68
N LEU A 146 -18.26 -9.48 7.90
CA LEU A 146 -17.93 -8.61 9.01
C LEU A 146 -18.64 -7.26 8.90
N THR A 147 -18.65 -6.67 7.70
CA THR A 147 -19.21 -5.34 7.46
C THR A 147 -20.72 -5.35 7.19
N GLY A 148 -21.31 -6.53 6.97
CA GLY A 148 -22.69 -6.68 6.52
C GLY A 148 -22.93 -6.11 5.11
N GLY A 149 -21.93 -6.21 4.24
CA GLY A 149 -21.94 -5.69 2.86
C GLY A 149 -21.85 -4.17 2.75
N LYS A 150 -21.44 -3.49 3.83
CA LYS A 150 -21.25 -2.03 3.84
C LYS A 150 -19.83 -1.68 3.45
N HIS A 151 -19.68 -0.56 2.74
CA HIS A 151 -18.37 0.05 2.55
C HIS A 151 -17.72 0.34 3.92
N ILE A 152 -16.41 0.12 4.03
CA ILE A 152 -15.68 0.18 5.29
C ILE A 152 -15.90 1.48 6.06
N GLN A 153 -15.94 2.61 5.35
CA GLN A 153 -16.20 3.92 5.96
C GLN A 153 -17.56 3.99 6.65
N LEU A 154 -18.63 3.48 6.02
CA LEU A 154 -19.97 3.47 6.58
C LEU A 154 -20.06 2.50 7.77
N PHE A 155 -19.38 1.36 7.67
CA PHE A 155 -19.28 0.42 8.79
C PHE A 155 -18.58 1.06 10.00
N MET A 156 -17.46 1.77 9.78
CA MET A 156 -16.72 2.49 10.80
C MET A 156 -17.57 3.61 11.44
N GLU A 157 -18.37 4.32 10.64
CA GLU A 157 -19.34 5.30 11.14
C GLU A 157 -20.41 4.65 12.03
N ASP A 158 -20.94 3.48 11.64
CA ASP A 158 -21.94 2.75 12.43
C ASP A 158 -21.41 2.27 13.79
N ILE A 159 -20.18 1.73 13.83
CA ILE A 159 -19.56 1.32 15.10
C ILE A 159 -19.22 2.53 15.97
N GLN A 160 -18.77 3.65 15.39
CA GLN A 160 -18.56 4.90 16.12
C GLN A 160 -19.87 5.50 16.65
N ALA A 161 -20.99 5.36 15.92
CA ALA A 161 -22.28 5.80 16.41
C ALA A 161 -22.77 4.98 17.63
N LYS A 162 -22.37 3.70 17.72
CA LYS A 162 -22.71 2.82 18.86
C LYS A 162 -21.83 3.05 20.07
N ASP A 163 -20.53 3.24 19.87
CA ASP A 163 -19.58 3.54 20.94
C ASP A 163 -18.53 4.56 20.45
N PRO A 164 -18.83 5.87 20.60
CA PRO A 164 -17.97 6.93 20.10
C PRO A 164 -16.55 6.83 20.64
N ILE A 165 -15.57 6.90 19.72
CA ILE A 165 -14.15 6.84 20.06
C ILE A 165 -13.69 8.21 20.54
N GLU A 166 -13.18 8.28 21.76
CA GLU A 166 -12.68 9.50 22.38
C GLU A 166 -11.18 9.70 22.12
N ALA A 167 -10.43 8.60 22.07
CA ALA A 167 -9.02 8.61 21.76
C ALA A 167 -8.58 7.32 21.06
N LEU A 168 -7.74 7.50 20.06
CA LEU A 168 -6.92 6.47 19.46
C LEU A 168 -5.46 6.87 19.66
N PRO A 169 -4.54 5.90 19.72
CA PRO A 169 -3.13 6.24 19.68
C PRO A 169 -2.80 6.93 18.36
N LYS A 170 -2.24 8.15 18.46
CA LYS A 170 -2.01 9.05 17.34
C LYS A 170 -1.11 8.46 16.27
N ASP A 171 -0.22 7.56 16.68
CA ASP A 171 0.82 7.00 15.83
C ASP A 171 0.29 5.84 14.95
N PHE A 172 -0.90 5.33 15.26
CA PHE A 172 -1.60 4.31 14.47
C PHE A 172 -2.67 4.89 13.53
N ILE A 173 -2.83 6.21 13.49
CA ILE A 173 -3.79 6.90 12.62
C ILE A 173 -3.01 7.47 11.43
N MET A 174 -3.29 6.93 10.23
CA MET A 174 -2.84 7.50 8.96
C MET A 174 -3.71 8.71 8.60
#